data_AF-A0A7J5W2W6-F1
#
_entry.id   AF-A0A7J5W2W6-F1
#
_cell.length_a   1.000
_cell.length_b   1.000
_cell.length_c   1.000
_cell.angle_alpha   90.00
_cell.angle_beta   90.00
_cell.angle_gamma   90.00
#
_symmetry.space_group_name_H-M   'P 1'
#
loop_
_entity.id
_entity.type
_entity.pdbx_description
1 polymer ?
#
loop_
_entity_poly.entity_id
_entity_poly.type
_entity_poly.pdbx_seq_one_letter_code
_entity_poly.pdbx_strand_id
1 'polypeptide(L)'
;MKNFYGLPKPGINTLVSVLLITTSLLVLSSCSKDKDDNGTALDTGISWPSQWVLVTDRDAENYNYIYSNNSQILYKGGVPKSYSIKSLTEEKDCYFQFSPVAGAGNNVFTIRSYENQDHWWGVYKTNSPFGAEEWYLGVDEDDDIPTNDNVRFVLHFMPKQDGKNMIAIESYSKRGFYLEFLGHTFSGNGLSFVEHDKPESATHFKMLKPEGAGIGK
;
A
#
# COMPACT_ATOMS: atom_id res chain seq x y z
N MET A 1 -68.34 -29.66 37.09
CA MET A 1 -68.46 -28.19 37.23
C MET A 1 -68.64 -27.84 38.69
N LYS A 2 -67.69 -27.14 39.28
CA LYS A 2 -67.87 -25.94 40.12
C LYS A 2 -66.50 -25.58 40.72
N ASN A 3 -65.93 -24.54 40.12
CA ASN A 3 -64.66 -23.90 40.46
C ASN A 3 -64.75 -23.26 41.85
N PHE A 4 -63.64 -23.27 42.60
CA PHE A 4 -63.08 -22.17 43.40
C PHE A 4 -62.02 -22.76 44.33
N TYR A 5 -60.74 -22.59 43.99
CA TYR A 5 -59.65 -22.68 44.97
C TYR A 5 -58.65 -21.57 44.68
N GLY A 6 -58.67 -20.55 45.53
CA GLY A 6 -57.59 -19.60 45.70
C GLY A 6 -57.49 -19.33 47.19
N LEU A 7 -56.32 -19.59 47.78
CA LEU A 7 -55.83 -19.10 49.07
C LEU A 7 -54.32 -19.47 49.18
N PRO A 8 -53.54 -18.85 50.10
CA PRO A 8 -52.36 -18.06 49.73
C PRO A 8 -51.06 -18.52 50.44
N LYS A 9 -49.90 -17.97 50.02
CA LYS A 9 -48.87 -17.28 50.85
C LYS A 9 -47.46 -17.34 50.23
N PRO A 10 -46.60 -16.35 50.55
CA PRO A 10 -45.31 -16.14 49.89
C PRO A 10 -44.20 -16.97 50.54
N GLY A 11 -43.34 -17.55 49.69
CA GLY A 11 -42.07 -18.13 50.11
C GLY A 11 -40.98 -17.07 50.11
N ILE A 12 -40.40 -16.82 51.29
CA ILE A 12 -39.12 -16.12 51.45
C ILE A 12 -38.04 -17.10 51.00
N ASN A 13 -37.24 -16.73 50.01
CA ASN A 13 -35.89 -17.27 49.88
C ASN A 13 -34.96 -16.19 49.32
N THR A 14 -34.09 -15.74 50.22
CA THR A 14 -32.93 -14.91 50.02
C THR A 14 -31.98 -15.56 49.02
N LEU A 15 -31.69 -14.90 47.90
CA LEU A 15 -30.51 -15.18 47.11
C LEU A 15 -29.88 -13.85 46.70
N VAL A 16 -28.73 -13.59 47.33
CA VAL A 16 -27.81 -12.50 47.00
C VAL A 16 -27.35 -12.72 45.57
N SER A 17 -27.53 -11.71 44.71
CA SER A 17 -26.79 -11.60 43.47
C SER A 17 -26.50 -10.13 43.23
N VAL A 18 -25.21 -9.83 43.38
CA VAL A 18 -24.56 -8.58 42.99
C VAL A 18 -24.77 -8.42 41.49
N LEU A 19 -25.36 -7.30 41.05
CA LEU A 19 -25.25 -6.88 39.65
C LEU A 19 -24.76 -5.42 39.61
N LEU A 20 -23.52 -5.31 39.15
CA LEU A 20 -22.80 -4.07 38.89
C LEU A 20 -23.50 -3.23 37.82
N ILE A 21 -23.45 -1.93 38.03
CA ILE A 21 -23.85 -0.86 37.13
C ILE A 21 -22.90 -0.84 35.93
N THR A 22 -23.44 -0.91 34.71
CA THR A 22 -22.80 -0.31 33.54
C THR A 22 -23.83 0.51 32.77
N THR A 23 -23.81 1.81 33.01
CA THR A 23 -24.48 2.83 32.19
C THR A 23 -23.86 2.82 30.80
N SER A 24 -24.62 2.39 29.80
CA SER A 24 -24.29 2.55 28.40
C SER A 24 -24.30 4.04 28.03
N LEU A 25 -23.11 4.65 27.91
CA LEU A 25 -22.94 5.92 27.23
C LEU A 25 -23.17 5.70 25.73
N LEU A 26 -24.33 6.12 25.22
CA LEU A 26 -24.53 6.37 23.80
C LEU A 26 -23.90 7.73 23.48
N VAL A 27 -22.65 7.72 23.01
CA VAL A 27 -22.05 8.90 22.36
C VAL A 27 -22.53 8.88 20.91
N LEU A 28 -23.59 9.62 20.63
CA LEU A 28 -23.91 10.06 19.28
C LEU A 28 -22.88 11.14 18.89
N SER A 29 -21.75 10.74 18.31
CA SER A 29 -20.90 11.68 17.58
C SER A 29 -21.61 12.04 16.28
N SER A 30 -22.31 13.17 16.33
CA SER A 30 -22.85 13.90 15.20
C SER A 30 -21.78 14.07 14.11
N CYS A 31 -22.16 13.75 12.87
CA CYS A 31 -21.40 14.08 11.67
C CYS A 31 -21.12 15.59 11.63
N SER A 32 -19.91 16.00 12.00
CA SER A 32 -19.31 17.18 11.40
C SER A 32 -18.87 16.79 10.00
N LYS A 33 -19.62 17.28 9.02
CA LYS A 33 -19.20 17.38 7.63
C LYS A 33 -18.10 18.45 7.62
N ASP A 34 -16.88 18.04 7.96
CA ASP A 34 -15.74 18.94 7.88
C ASP A 34 -15.43 19.23 6.41
N LYS A 35 -15.20 20.51 6.21
CA LYS A 35 -15.16 21.24 4.96
C LYS A 35 -13.95 20.81 4.15
N ASP A 36 -14.14 20.76 2.83
CA ASP A 36 -13.16 21.04 1.78
C ASP A 36 -11.71 21.26 2.26
N ASP A 37 -11.01 20.17 2.58
CA ASP A 37 -9.55 20.20 2.58
C ASP A 37 -9.13 20.01 1.13
N ASN A 38 -8.81 21.13 0.47
CA ASN A 38 -7.92 21.12 -0.67
C ASN A 38 -6.68 20.33 -0.26
N GLY A 39 -6.57 19.09 -0.75
CA GLY A 39 -5.57 18.10 -0.34
C GLY A 39 -4.17 18.70 -0.26
N THR A 40 -3.75 19.07 0.95
CA THR A 40 -2.37 19.44 1.21
C THR A 40 -1.57 18.16 1.14
N ALA A 41 -0.76 18.04 0.09
CA ALA A 41 0.17 16.94 -0.11
C ALA A 41 0.93 16.62 1.19
N LEU A 42 1.21 15.34 1.41
CA LEU A 42 2.18 14.86 2.41
C LEU A 42 3.39 15.81 2.49
N ASP A 43 3.66 16.40 3.65
CA ASP A 43 4.80 17.31 3.91
C ASP A 43 6.14 16.55 3.90
N THR A 44 6.48 16.06 2.72
CA THR A 44 7.69 15.29 2.40
C THR A 44 8.76 16.17 1.78
N GLY A 45 8.44 17.44 1.48
CA GLY A 45 9.25 18.33 0.64
C GLY A 45 9.38 17.86 -0.81
N ILE A 46 8.60 16.85 -1.23
CA ILE A 46 8.59 16.32 -2.61
C ILE A 46 7.49 17.03 -3.40
N SER A 47 7.86 17.63 -4.53
CA SER A 47 6.90 18.11 -5.53
C SER A 47 6.38 16.94 -6.35
N TRP A 48 5.07 16.85 -6.54
CA TRP A 48 4.42 15.81 -7.34
C TRP A 48 3.72 16.39 -8.58
N PRO A 49 3.55 15.62 -9.68
CA PRO A 49 4.09 14.27 -9.89
C PRO A 49 5.62 14.26 -9.94
N SER A 50 6.23 13.13 -9.61
CA SER A 50 7.69 13.00 -9.56
C SER A 50 8.16 11.64 -10.08
N GLN A 51 9.38 11.64 -10.61
CA GLN A 51 10.02 10.46 -11.21
C GLN A 51 11.03 9.88 -10.24
N TRP A 52 11.02 8.56 -10.12
CA TRP A 52 11.89 7.85 -9.18
C TRP A 52 12.31 6.50 -9.73
N VAL A 53 13.53 6.11 -9.40
CA VAL A 53 13.98 4.71 -9.42
C VAL A 53 13.75 4.12 -8.03
N LEU A 54 13.17 2.93 -7.99
CA LEU A 54 12.96 2.17 -6.74
C LEU A 54 14.05 1.12 -6.58
N VAL A 55 14.85 1.27 -5.51
CA VAL A 55 15.96 0.35 -5.19
C VAL A 55 15.84 -0.12 -3.75
N THR A 56 16.16 -1.38 -3.49
CA THR A 56 16.46 -1.87 -2.15
C THR A 56 17.90 -2.38 -2.07
N ASP A 57 18.55 -2.13 -0.94
CA ASP A 57 19.92 -2.54 -0.66
C ASP A 57 20.01 -3.46 0.56
N ARG A 58 18.89 -4.12 0.90
CA ARG A 58 18.81 -5.11 1.99
C ARG A 58 19.69 -6.34 1.73
N ASP A 59 19.86 -6.73 0.47
CA ASP A 59 20.77 -7.82 0.11
C ASP A 59 22.22 -7.42 0.39
N ALA A 60 23.04 -8.33 0.93
CA ALA A 60 24.40 -7.99 1.33
C ALA A 60 25.28 -7.61 0.13
N GLU A 61 25.03 -8.22 -1.04
CA GLU A 61 25.92 -8.19 -2.19
C GLU A 61 25.36 -7.33 -3.33
N ASN A 62 24.05 -7.17 -3.43
CA ASN A 62 23.38 -6.55 -4.57
C ASN A 62 22.46 -5.37 -4.21
N TYR A 63 22.33 -4.45 -5.15
CA TYR A 63 21.16 -3.57 -5.26
C TYR A 63 20.09 -4.31 -6.06
N ASN A 64 18.89 -4.45 -5.50
CA ASN A 64 17.74 -4.94 -6.24
C ASN A 64 16.84 -3.77 -6.64
N TYR A 65 16.28 -3.81 -7.84
CA TYR A 65 15.49 -2.70 -8.40
C TYR A 65 14.33 -3.22 -9.24
N ILE A 66 13.40 -2.33 -9.57
CA ILE A 66 12.29 -2.63 -10.48
C ILE A 66 12.60 -2.01 -11.84
N TYR A 67 12.36 -2.75 -12.91
CA TYR A 67 12.49 -2.23 -14.28
C TYR A 67 11.35 -2.72 -15.18
N SER A 68 11.05 -1.91 -16.19
CA SER A 68 10.17 -2.23 -17.31
C SER A 68 11.02 -2.23 -18.58
N ASN A 69 11.08 -3.35 -19.29
CA ASN A 69 11.73 -3.46 -20.60
C ASN A 69 10.77 -3.12 -21.75
N ASN A 70 9.92 -2.11 -21.55
CA ASN A 70 8.77 -1.77 -22.42
C ASN A 70 7.76 -2.91 -22.63
N SER A 71 7.77 -3.94 -21.78
CA SER A 71 6.73 -4.96 -21.77
C SER A 71 5.62 -4.64 -20.76
N GLN A 72 4.49 -5.36 -20.87
CA GLN A 72 3.41 -5.35 -19.88
C GLN A 72 3.77 -6.10 -18.58
N ILE A 73 5.03 -6.52 -18.43
CA ILE A 73 5.54 -7.19 -17.23
C ILE A 73 6.67 -6.35 -16.63
N LEU A 74 6.53 -6.05 -15.34
CA LEU A 74 7.59 -5.41 -14.54
C LEU A 74 8.44 -6.50 -13.91
N TYR A 75 9.75 -6.30 -13.85
CA TYR A 75 10.69 -7.29 -13.34
C TYR A 75 11.51 -6.74 -12.18
N LYS A 76 11.87 -7.65 -11.27
CA LYS A 76 12.96 -7.46 -10.31
C LYS A 76 14.29 -7.68 -11.02
N GLY A 77 15.13 -6.65 -11.03
CA GLY A 77 16.54 -6.73 -11.42
C GLY A 77 17.46 -6.78 -10.19
N GLY A 78 18.71 -7.15 -10.42
CA GLY A 78 19.76 -7.14 -9.41
C GLY A 78 21.12 -6.80 -10.02
N VAL A 79 21.85 -5.88 -9.40
CA VAL A 79 23.26 -5.58 -9.75
C VAL A 79 24.13 -5.63 -8.51
N PRO A 80 25.39 -6.10 -8.60
CA PRO A 80 26.32 -6.09 -7.48
C PRO A 80 26.52 -4.68 -6.92
N LYS A 81 26.73 -4.54 -5.60
CA LYS A 81 26.99 -3.24 -4.94
C LYS A 81 28.32 -2.60 -5.34
N SER A 82 29.17 -3.32 -6.07
CA SER A 82 30.33 -2.75 -6.76
C SER A 82 29.94 -1.85 -7.94
N TYR A 83 28.73 -2.01 -8.51
CA TYR A 83 28.16 -1.05 -9.44
C TYR A 83 27.71 0.21 -8.72
N SER A 84 27.93 1.35 -9.36
CA SER A 84 27.41 2.62 -8.84
C SER A 84 25.90 2.67 -8.97
N ILE A 85 25.22 2.98 -7.88
CA ILE A 85 23.77 3.21 -7.87
C ILE A 85 23.38 4.36 -8.81
N LYS A 86 24.32 5.27 -9.12
CA LYS A 86 24.16 6.33 -10.12
C LYS A 86 23.86 5.77 -11.51
N SER A 87 24.54 4.70 -11.91
CA SER A 87 24.31 4.10 -13.24
C SER A 87 22.89 3.54 -13.35
N LEU A 88 22.33 2.96 -12.27
CA LEU A 88 20.92 2.56 -12.26
C LEU A 88 19.97 3.75 -12.43
N THR A 89 20.34 4.92 -11.89
CA THR A 89 19.57 6.15 -12.07
C THR A 89 19.72 6.78 -13.44
N GLU A 90 20.50 6.20 -14.36
CA GLU A 90 20.62 6.60 -15.77
C GLU A 90 19.82 5.65 -16.70
N GLU A 91 19.37 4.51 -16.19
CA GLU A 91 18.59 3.51 -16.93
C GLU A 91 17.11 3.90 -17.01
N LYS A 92 16.68 4.32 -18.20
CA LYS A 92 15.31 4.79 -18.46
C LYS A 92 14.22 3.75 -18.14
N ASP A 93 14.52 2.49 -18.37
CA ASP A 93 13.65 1.34 -18.07
C ASP A 93 13.34 1.20 -16.56
N CYS A 94 14.11 1.87 -15.69
CA CYS A 94 13.93 1.85 -14.24
C CYS A 94 13.15 3.07 -13.72
N TYR A 95 12.72 3.98 -14.60
CA TYR A 95 12.03 5.20 -14.20
C TYR A 95 10.52 5.02 -14.15
N PHE A 96 9.94 5.44 -13.03
CA PHE A 96 8.49 5.45 -12.85
C PHE A 96 8.03 6.84 -12.42
N GLN A 97 6.94 7.30 -13.03
CA GLN A 97 6.25 8.52 -12.62
C GLN A 97 5.20 8.18 -11.57
N PHE A 98 5.24 8.90 -10.47
CA PHE A 98 4.29 8.81 -9.37
C PHE A 98 3.42 10.06 -9.36
N SER A 99 2.10 9.86 -9.40
CA SER A 99 1.12 10.93 -9.49
C SER A 99 0.08 10.76 -8.37
N PRO A 100 -0.20 11.81 -7.57
CA PRO A 100 -1.21 11.74 -6.53
C PRO A 100 -2.60 11.58 -7.15
N VAL A 101 -3.45 10.80 -6.48
CA VAL A 101 -4.83 10.57 -6.93
C VAL A 101 -5.75 11.58 -6.25
N ALA A 102 -6.35 12.47 -7.04
CA ALA A 102 -7.29 13.46 -6.54
C ALA A 102 -8.48 12.79 -5.80
N GLY A 103 -8.75 13.24 -4.58
CA GLY A 103 -9.86 12.75 -3.76
C GLY A 103 -9.67 11.38 -3.09
N ALA A 104 -8.52 10.70 -3.26
CA ALA A 104 -8.27 9.38 -2.67
C ALA A 104 -7.44 9.42 -1.37
N GLY A 105 -6.99 10.60 -0.94
CA GLY A 105 -6.14 10.80 0.23
C GLY A 105 -4.72 11.21 -0.14
N ASN A 106 -4.01 11.82 0.82
CA ASN A 106 -2.73 12.51 0.54
C ASN A 106 -1.56 11.57 0.24
N ASN A 107 -1.73 10.26 0.44
CA ASN A 107 -0.72 9.23 0.25
C ASN A 107 -1.09 8.18 -0.79
N VAL A 108 -2.09 8.47 -1.64
CA VAL A 108 -2.55 7.55 -2.68
C VAL A 108 -2.05 8.02 -4.03
N PHE A 109 -1.41 7.11 -4.76
CA PHE A 109 -0.72 7.40 -6.01
C PHE A 109 -1.07 6.39 -7.10
N THR A 110 -1.10 6.85 -8.34
CA THR A 110 -0.88 6.00 -9.51
C THR A 110 0.61 6.01 -9.86
N ILE A 111 1.08 4.91 -10.45
CA ILE A 111 2.46 4.73 -10.85
C ILE A 111 2.45 4.26 -12.30
N ARG A 112 3.25 4.87 -13.16
CA ARG A 112 3.41 4.45 -14.57
C ARG A 112 4.85 4.44 -15.02
N SER A 113 5.14 3.70 -16.07
CA SER A 113 6.44 3.74 -16.75
C SER A 113 6.74 5.17 -17.25
N TYR A 114 8.00 5.58 -17.18
CA TYR A 114 8.41 6.87 -17.73
C TYR A 114 8.52 6.85 -19.26
N GLU A 115 9.14 5.82 -19.83
CA GLU A 115 9.31 5.74 -21.30
C GLU A 115 8.00 5.40 -22.02
N ASN A 116 7.05 4.77 -21.33
CA ASN A 116 5.75 4.41 -21.89
C ASN A 116 4.62 4.92 -21.00
N GLN A 117 4.08 6.09 -21.35
CA GLN A 117 3.15 6.84 -20.47
C GLN A 117 1.75 6.20 -20.37
N ASP A 118 1.45 5.25 -21.23
CA ASP A 118 0.18 4.51 -21.25
C ASP A 118 0.28 3.21 -20.40
N HIS A 119 1.47 2.90 -19.87
CA HIS A 119 1.72 1.71 -19.04
C HIS A 119 1.62 2.00 -17.55
N TRP A 120 0.46 1.69 -16.96
CA TRP A 120 0.15 1.90 -15.54
C TRP A 120 0.42 0.66 -14.72
N TRP A 121 0.98 0.81 -13.52
CA TRP A 121 1.12 -0.29 -12.58
C TRP A 121 -0.24 -0.74 -12.06
N GLY A 122 -0.43 -2.05 -11.97
CA GLY A 122 -1.64 -2.66 -11.44
C GLY A 122 -1.35 -3.84 -10.52
N VAL A 123 -2.22 -4.03 -9.54
CA VAL A 123 -2.22 -5.18 -8.64
C VAL A 123 -3.26 -6.18 -9.13
N TYR A 124 -2.80 -7.36 -9.53
CA TYR A 124 -3.63 -8.41 -10.08
C TYR A 124 -3.51 -9.68 -9.25
N LYS A 125 -4.41 -10.62 -9.50
CA LYS A 125 -4.43 -11.90 -8.79
C LYS A 125 -4.50 -13.08 -9.74
N THR A 126 -3.95 -14.19 -9.30
CA THR A 126 -4.11 -15.50 -9.91
C THR A 126 -4.14 -16.57 -8.81
N ASN A 127 -4.33 -17.83 -9.20
CA ASN A 127 -4.28 -18.97 -8.30
C ASN A 127 -3.00 -19.75 -8.54
N SER A 128 -2.17 -19.94 -7.51
CA SER A 128 -0.98 -20.80 -7.50
C SER A 128 -1.31 -22.20 -8.03
N PRO A 129 -0.31 -23.00 -8.46
CA PRO A 129 -0.53 -24.41 -8.83
C PRO A 129 -1.16 -25.25 -7.70
N PHE A 130 -1.10 -24.76 -6.46
CA PHE A 130 -1.66 -25.39 -5.27
C PHE A 130 -3.00 -24.78 -4.82
N GLY A 131 -3.57 -23.86 -5.63
CA GLY A 131 -4.88 -23.25 -5.40
C GLY A 131 -4.89 -22.07 -4.41
N ALA A 132 -3.73 -21.61 -3.95
CA ALA A 132 -3.64 -20.42 -3.11
C ALA A 132 -3.73 -19.15 -3.98
N GLU A 133 -4.46 -18.14 -3.52
CA GLU A 133 -4.50 -16.83 -4.21
C GLU A 133 -3.12 -16.17 -4.10
N GLU A 134 -2.56 -15.75 -5.23
CA GLU A 134 -1.32 -14.98 -5.28
C GLU A 134 -1.58 -13.64 -5.95
N TRP A 135 -1.04 -12.58 -5.36
CA TRP A 135 -1.17 -11.21 -5.84
C TRP A 135 0.15 -10.76 -6.43
N TYR A 136 0.11 -10.12 -7.60
CA TYR A 136 1.31 -9.74 -8.34
C TYR A 136 1.20 -8.33 -8.91
N LEU A 137 2.37 -7.73 -9.14
CA LEU A 137 2.49 -6.46 -9.85
C LEU A 137 2.49 -6.73 -11.36
N GLY A 138 1.54 -6.14 -12.08
CA GLY A 138 1.46 -6.14 -13.53
C GLY A 138 1.35 -4.73 -14.08
N VAL A 139 1.09 -4.63 -15.38
CA VAL A 139 0.88 -3.37 -16.10
C VAL A 139 -0.48 -3.41 -16.81
N ASP A 140 -1.21 -2.30 -16.73
CA ASP A 140 -2.36 -1.99 -17.58
C ASP A 140 -1.93 -1.02 -18.68
N GLU A 141 -2.44 -1.20 -19.88
CA GLU A 141 -2.17 -0.32 -21.03
C GLU A 141 -3.42 0.53 -21.31
N ASP A 142 -3.33 1.81 -20.96
CA ASP A 142 -4.42 2.77 -21.10
C ASP A 142 -3.86 4.20 -21.26
N ASP A 143 -4.32 4.90 -22.28
CA ASP A 143 -3.95 6.30 -22.58
C ASP A 143 -4.52 7.27 -21.52
N ASP A 144 -5.62 6.88 -20.86
CA ASP A 144 -6.27 7.66 -19.82
C ASP A 144 -5.67 7.40 -18.44
N ILE A 145 -5.81 8.38 -17.52
CA ILE A 145 -5.44 8.17 -16.11
C ILE A 145 -6.45 7.19 -15.51
N PRO A 146 -6.02 6.00 -15.07
CA PRO A 146 -6.95 4.96 -14.73
C PRO A 146 -7.62 5.24 -13.38
N THR A 147 -8.93 4.97 -13.31
CA THR A 147 -9.74 5.23 -12.11
C THR A 147 -9.98 4.01 -11.24
N ASN A 148 -9.51 2.84 -11.68
CA ASN A 148 -9.76 1.59 -10.97
C ASN A 148 -8.91 1.50 -9.69
N ASP A 149 -9.42 0.82 -8.66
CA ASP A 149 -8.71 0.73 -7.39
C ASP A 149 -7.48 -0.19 -7.43
N ASN A 150 -7.42 -1.10 -8.41
CA ASN A 150 -6.29 -2.03 -8.56
C ASN A 150 -5.02 -1.36 -9.12
N VAL A 151 -5.12 -0.16 -9.69
CA VAL A 151 -3.97 0.62 -10.22
C VAL A 151 -3.55 1.75 -9.27
N ARG A 152 -4.11 1.77 -8.06
CA ARG A 152 -3.82 2.73 -7.02
C ARG A 152 -2.98 2.08 -5.93
N PHE A 153 -2.05 2.86 -5.39
CA PHE A 153 -1.11 2.42 -4.37
C PHE A 153 -1.11 3.40 -3.22
N VAL A 154 -1.02 2.88 -2.00
CA VAL A 154 -0.78 3.70 -0.82
C VAL A 154 0.70 3.69 -0.52
N LEU A 155 1.31 4.86 -0.54
CA LEU A 155 2.71 5.04 -0.21
C LEU A 155 2.87 5.34 1.27
N HIS A 156 3.55 4.46 1.98
CA HIS A 156 3.93 4.68 3.37
C HIS A 156 5.35 5.23 3.40
N PHE A 157 5.48 6.53 3.66
CA PHE A 157 6.77 7.16 3.82
C PHE A 157 7.39 6.74 5.15
N MET A 158 8.49 6.00 5.07
CA MET A 158 9.25 5.56 6.24
C MET A 158 10.14 6.72 6.73
N PRO A 159 10.47 6.77 8.03
CA PRO A 159 11.47 7.70 8.53
C PRO A 159 12.75 7.62 7.70
N LYS A 160 13.31 8.78 7.31
CA LYS A 160 14.55 8.83 6.51
C LYS A 160 15.65 8.04 7.23
N GLN A 161 16.12 6.96 6.61
CA GLN A 161 17.37 6.30 7.02
C GLN A 161 18.47 6.80 6.10
N ASP A 162 19.60 7.23 6.69
CA ASP A 162 20.76 7.75 5.97
C ASP A 162 20.44 8.94 5.02
N GLY A 163 19.45 9.75 5.36
CA GLY A 163 19.02 10.91 4.57
C GLY A 163 18.27 10.55 3.28
N LYS A 164 17.95 9.28 3.03
CA LYS A 164 17.24 8.83 1.83
C LYS A 164 15.73 8.74 2.07
N ASN A 165 14.94 9.08 1.04
CA ASN A 165 13.50 8.87 1.05
C ASN A 165 13.22 7.38 0.86
N MET A 166 12.46 6.79 1.78
CA MET A 166 12.11 5.38 1.74
C MET A 166 10.60 5.21 1.84
N ILE A 167 10.08 4.26 1.08
CA ILE A 167 8.65 3.94 1.07
C ILE A 167 8.43 2.44 1.21
N ALA A 168 7.32 2.07 1.84
CA ALA A 168 6.64 0.81 1.57
C ALA A 168 5.46 1.09 0.62
N ILE A 169 5.22 0.19 -0.34
CA ILE A 169 4.18 0.36 -1.35
C ILE A 169 3.09 -0.67 -1.05
N GLU A 170 1.90 -0.20 -0.69
CA GLU A 170 0.75 -1.04 -0.38
C GLU A 170 -0.28 -0.99 -1.52
N SER A 171 -0.95 -2.10 -1.77
CA SER A 171 -2.11 -2.12 -2.66
C SER A 171 -3.26 -1.29 -2.06
N TYR A 172 -3.90 -0.47 -2.89
CA TYR A 172 -5.12 0.21 -2.49
C TYR A 172 -6.32 -0.75 -2.48
N SER A 173 -6.49 -1.56 -3.54
CA SER A 173 -7.59 -2.54 -3.66
C SER A 173 -7.50 -3.71 -2.68
N LYS A 174 -6.30 -4.02 -2.16
CA LYS A 174 -6.06 -5.07 -1.16
C LYS A 174 -5.21 -4.53 -0.01
N ARG A 175 -5.87 -3.83 0.93
CA ARG A 175 -5.22 -3.31 2.15
C ARG A 175 -4.54 -4.43 2.94
N GLY A 176 -3.41 -4.11 3.57
CA GLY A 176 -2.52 -5.04 4.27
C GLY A 176 -1.53 -5.78 3.36
N PHE A 177 -1.63 -5.64 2.04
CA PHE A 177 -0.74 -6.32 1.09
C PHE A 177 0.27 -5.33 0.49
N TYR A 178 1.56 -5.66 0.62
CA TYR A 178 2.67 -4.78 0.25
C TYR A 178 3.55 -5.41 -0.83
N LEU A 179 4.14 -4.56 -1.66
CA LEU A 179 5.03 -4.98 -2.74
C LEU A 179 6.33 -5.57 -2.16
N GLU A 180 6.64 -6.79 -2.59
CA GLU A 180 7.76 -7.58 -2.13
C GLU A 180 8.61 -8.14 -3.29
N PHE A 181 9.89 -8.37 -3.00
CA PHE A 181 10.87 -8.99 -3.91
C PHE A 181 10.98 -10.51 -3.75
N LEU A 182 9.85 -11.16 -3.47
CA LEU A 182 9.75 -12.60 -3.22
C LEU A 182 9.43 -13.40 -4.49
N GLY A 183 8.95 -12.73 -5.54
CA GLY A 183 8.49 -13.40 -6.75
C GLY A 183 7.06 -13.88 -6.66
N HIS A 184 6.51 -14.14 -7.83
CA HIS A 184 5.18 -14.69 -8.04
C HIS A 184 5.30 -15.93 -8.92
N THR A 185 4.52 -16.97 -8.62
CA THR A 185 4.78 -18.33 -9.11
C THR A 185 4.66 -18.45 -10.63
N PHE A 186 3.80 -17.64 -11.28
CA PHE A 186 3.59 -17.73 -12.73
C PHE A 186 4.22 -16.63 -13.56
N SER A 187 4.30 -15.41 -13.05
CA SER A 187 4.91 -14.31 -13.81
C SER A 187 6.43 -14.44 -13.83
N GLY A 188 7.02 -15.15 -12.86
CA GLY A 188 8.47 -15.32 -12.75
C GLY A 188 9.23 -14.00 -12.64
N ASN A 189 8.53 -12.89 -12.38
CA ASN A 189 9.04 -11.55 -12.51
C ASN A 189 9.69 -11.01 -11.23
N GLY A 190 9.73 -11.83 -10.17
CA GLY A 190 10.37 -11.47 -8.91
C GLY A 190 9.60 -10.46 -8.05
N LEU A 191 8.34 -10.17 -8.40
CA LEU A 191 7.49 -9.17 -7.74
C LEU A 191 6.16 -9.79 -7.29
N SER A 192 5.76 -9.57 -6.04
CA SER A 192 4.48 -10.03 -5.49
C SER A 192 3.94 -9.06 -4.46
N PHE A 193 2.66 -9.17 -4.14
CA PHE A 193 2.03 -8.47 -3.02
C PHE A 193 1.74 -9.47 -1.91
N VAL A 194 2.31 -9.24 -0.73
CA VAL A 194 2.24 -10.15 0.42
C VAL A 194 1.67 -9.44 1.64
N GLU A 195 0.94 -10.19 2.46
CA GLU A 195 0.33 -9.68 3.68
C GLU A 195 1.37 -9.31 4.74
N HIS A 196 1.23 -8.10 5.30
CA HIS A 196 1.99 -7.63 6.44
C HIS A 196 1.09 -6.85 7.40
N ASP A 197 1.31 -7.02 8.70
CA ASP A 197 0.55 -6.30 9.74
C ASP A 197 0.82 -4.79 9.73
N LYS A 198 2.01 -4.39 9.26
CA LYS A 198 2.47 -3.00 9.28
C LYS A 198 3.52 -2.71 8.19
N PRO A 199 3.59 -1.47 7.66
CA PRO A 199 4.52 -1.11 6.59
C PRO A 199 5.99 -1.27 6.96
N GLU A 200 6.35 -1.19 8.25
CA GLU A 200 7.72 -1.37 8.72
C GLU A 200 8.24 -2.80 8.52
N SER A 201 7.34 -3.77 8.37
CA SER A 201 7.70 -5.18 8.15
C SER A 201 7.81 -5.56 6.67
N ALA A 202 7.31 -4.71 5.76
CA ALA A 202 7.40 -4.90 4.33
C ALA A 202 8.78 -4.48 3.78
N THR A 203 9.00 -4.70 2.48
CA THR A 203 10.15 -4.19 1.73
C THR A 203 10.11 -2.67 1.66
N HIS A 204 11.25 -2.06 1.98
CA HIS A 204 11.45 -0.63 1.87
C HIS A 204 12.24 -0.31 0.61
N PHE A 205 11.67 0.56 -0.21
CA PHE A 205 12.26 1.04 -1.44
C PHE A 205 12.84 2.42 -1.21
N LYS A 206 14.14 2.57 -1.47
CA LYS A 206 14.81 3.86 -1.59
C LYS A 206 14.37 4.48 -2.89
N MET A 207 13.85 5.71 -2.79
CA MET A 207 13.46 6.51 -3.94
C MET A 207 14.64 7.36 -4.39
N LEU A 208 15.18 7.08 -5.56
CA LEU A 208 16.32 7.80 -6.13
C LEU A 208 15.87 8.67 -7.29
N LYS A 209 16.24 9.95 -7.27
CA LYS A 209 15.98 10.82 -8.42
C LYS A 209 16.98 10.49 -9.54
N PRO A 210 16.55 10.51 -10.81
CA PRO A 210 17.46 10.59 -11.94
C PRO A 210 18.35 11.84 -11.84
N GLU A 211 19.63 11.77 -12.25
CA GLU A 211 20.50 12.95 -12.24
C GLU A 211 19.93 14.10 -13.10
N GLY A 212 20.12 15.34 -12.66
CA GLY A 212 19.59 16.55 -13.32
C GLY A 212 18.23 17.03 -12.77
N ALA A 213 17.49 16.18 -12.06
CA ALA A 213 16.27 16.58 -11.35
C ALA A 213 16.62 17.19 -9.98
N GLY A 214 17.13 18.43 -9.98
CA GLY A 214 17.39 19.17 -8.74
C GLY A 214 16.18 19.18 -7.82
N ILE A 215 16.37 18.76 -6.56
CA ILE A 215 15.47 19.17 -5.49
C ILE A 215 15.73 20.66 -5.32
N GLY A 216 14.70 21.49 -5.49
CA GLY A 216 14.79 22.92 -5.21
C GLY A 216 15.42 23.13 -3.84
N LYS A 217 16.39 24.05 -3.77
CA LYS A 217 17.04 24.45 -2.53
C LYS A 217 16.03 24.96 -1.51
#